data_AF-A0A2E4HAG4-F1
#
_entry.id   AF-A0A2E4HAG4-F1
#
_cell.length_a   1.000
_cell.length_b   1.000
_cell.length_c   1.000
_cell.angle_alpha   90.00
_cell.angle_beta   90.00
_cell.angle_gamma   90.00
#
_symmetry.space_group_name_H-M   'P 1'
#
loop_
_entity.id
_entity.type
_entity.pdbx_description
1 polymer ?
#
loop_
_entity_poly.entity_id
_entity_poly.type
_entity_poly.pdbx_seq_one_letter_code
_entity_poly.pdbx_strand_id
1 'polypeptide(L)' 'MGIAIEEENHYGFRLSDELTLLRDQVRRFMREEVKPIEDTLPHDAIGCGREDRVRLRAMAEEMGLTRLT' A
#
# COMPACT_ATOMS: atom_id res chain seq x y z
N MET A 1 11.26 -20.02 -2.91
CA MET A 1 10.85 -19.86 -1.50
C MET A 1 10.93 -18.39 -1.17
N GLY A 2 9.79 -17.69 -1.14
CA GLY A 2 9.76 -16.32 -0.64
C GLY A 2 10.01 -16.38 0.87
N ILE A 3 11.06 -15.70 1.32
CA ILE A 3 11.40 -15.61 2.74
C ILE A 3 10.22 -14.87 3.40
N ALA A 4 9.42 -15.59 4.19
CA ALA A 4 8.51 -14.93 5.11
C ALA A 4 9.42 -14.21 6.11
N ILE A 5 9.64 -12.91 5.90
CA ILE A 5 10.23 -12.06 6.91
C ILE A 5 9.15 -11.98 7.99
N GLU A 6 9.17 -12.92 8.93
CA GLU A 6 8.60 -12.67 10.24
C GLU A 6 9.48 -11.58 10.83
N GLU A 7 9.11 -10.31 10.59
CA GLU A 7 9.66 -9.19 11.33
C GLU A 7 9.30 -9.44 12.79
N GLU A 8 10.21 -10.10 13.52
CA GLU A 8 10.16 -10.20 14.96
C GLU A 8 10.17 -8.77 15.48
N ASN A 9 9.00 -8.29 15.88
CA ASN A 9 8.88 -6.96 16.46
C ASN A 9 9.81 -6.92 17.68
N HIS A 10 10.75 -5.97 17.70
CA HIS A 10 11.76 -5.83 18.76
C HIS A 10 11.14 -5.79 20.18
N TYR A 11 9.87 -5.42 20.28
CA TYR A 11 9.11 -5.31 21.53
C TYR A 11 8.06 -6.42 21.74
N GLY A 12 7.99 -7.42 20.86
CA GLY A 12 7.03 -8.54 20.96
C GLY A 12 5.57 -8.17 20.71
N PHE A 13 5.27 -6.94 20.27
CA PHE A 13 3.89 -6.55 19.94
C PHE A 13 3.45 -7.22 18.64
N ARG A 14 2.25 -7.80 18.67
CA ARG A 14 1.57 -8.35 17.50
C ARG A 14 0.39 -7.47 17.15
N LEU A 15 0.19 -7.28 15.85
CA LEU A 15 -1.04 -6.70 15.34
C LEU A 15 -2.20 -7.66 15.61
N SER A 16 -3.42 -7.12 15.76
CA SER A 16 -4.62 -7.94 15.68
C SER A 16 -4.77 -8.53 14.27
N ASP A 17 -5.59 -9.57 14.14
CA ASP A 17 -5.87 -10.19 12.84
C ASP A 17 -6.49 -9.19 11.86
N GLU A 18 -7.38 -8.33 12.36
CA GLU A 18 -8.00 -7.25 11.57
C GLU A 18 -6.96 -6.27 11.00
N LEU A 19 -6.03 -5.81 11.85
CA LEU A 19 -4.96 -4.90 11.42
C LEU A 19 -3.97 -5.59 10.48
N THR A 20 -3.76 -6.89 10.64
CA THR A 20 -2.94 -7.72 9.75
C THR A 20 -3.58 -7.79 8.36
N LEU A 21 -4.89 -8.07 8.29
CA LEU A 21 -5.64 -8.10 7.04
C LEU A 21 -5.64 -6.73 6.33
N LEU A 22 -5.87 -5.64 7.08
CA LEU A 22 -5.83 -4.29 6.53
C LEU A 22 -4.44 -3.95 5.96
N ARG A 23 -3.38 -4.24 6.72
CA ARG A 23 -2.00 -4.04 6.29
C ARG A 23 -1.70 -4.80 5.00
N ASP A 24 -2.14 -6.05 4.92
CA ASP A 24 -1.86 -6.90 3.75
C ASP A 24 -2.63 -6.40 2.51
N GLN A 25 -3.85 -5.90 2.69
CA GLN A 25 -4.61 -5.23 1.63
C GLN A 25 -3.92 -3.95 1.14
N VAL A 26 -3.42 -3.12 2.06
CA VAL A 26 -2.67 -1.89 1.72
C VAL A 26 -1.37 -2.23 1.00
N ARG A 27 -0.59 -3.19 1.51
CA ARG A 27 0.66 -3.66 0.87
C ARG A 27 0.40 -4.17 -0.54
N ARG A 28 -0.70 -4.88 -0.74
CA ARG A 28 -1.13 -5.36 -2.05
C ARG A 28 -1.43 -4.20 -3.00
N PHE A 29 -2.24 -3.24 -2.57
CA PHE A 29 -2.56 -2.04 -3.36
C PHE A 29 -1.30 -1.26 -3.74
N MET A 30 -0.38 -1.05 -2.79
CA MET A 30 0.88 -0.36 -3.06
C MET A 30 1.72 -1.10 -4.11
N ARG A 31 1.83 -2.43 -4.00
CA ARG A 31 2.64 -3.25 -4.93
C ARG A 31 2.01 -3.36 -6.32
N GLU A 32 0.69 -3.54 -6.40
CA GLU A 32 0.00 -3.87 -7.65
C GLU A 32 -0.43 -2.61 -8.43
N GLU A 33 -0.76 -1.52 -7.75
CA GLU A 33 -1.31 -0.32 -8.40
C GLU A 33 -0.35 0.88 -8.33
N VAL A 34 0.25 1.16 -7.17
CA VAL A 34 1.07 2.36 -6.97
C VAL A 34 2.47 2.20 -7.52
N LYS A 35 3.16 1.11 -7.15
CA LYS A 35 4.55 0.85 -7.53
C LYS A 35 4.77 0.85 -9.05
N PRO A 36 3.90 0.25 -9.88
CA PRO A 36 4.06 0.32 -11.34
C PRO A 36 4.01 1.76 -11.89
N ILE A 37 3.22 2.65 -11.28
CA ILE A 37 3.20 4.06 -11.67
C ILE A 37 4.48 4.73 -11.21
N GLU A 38 4.89 4.55 -9.95
CA GLU A 38 6.13 5.11 -9.41
C GLU A 38 7.37 4.71 -10.22
N ASP A 39 7.45 3.46 -10.68
CA ASP A 39 8.58 2.96 -11.46
C ASP A 39 8.70 3.62 -12.85
N THR A 40 7.63 4.26 -13.34
CA THR A 40 7.65 5.03 -14.60
C THR A 40 8.03 6.50 -14.40
N LEU A 41 8.02 6.99 -13.16
CA LEU A 41 8.28 8.39 -12.86
C LEU A 41 9.78 8.68 -12.74
N PRO A 42 10.21 9.92 -13.05
CA PRO A 42 11.54 10.40 -12.69
C PRO A 42 11.82 10.24 -11.20
N HIS A 43 13.08 9.98 -10.84
CA HIS A 43 13.50 9.84 -9.44
C HIS A 43 13.26 11.08 -8.58
N ASP A 44 13.18 12.26 -9.20
CA ASP A 44 12.90 13.55 -8.57
C ASP A 44 11.43 13.99 -8.71
N ALA A 45 10.54 13.11 -9.18
CA ALA A 45 9.13 13.41 -9.29
C ALA A 45 8.51 13.61 -7.89
N ILE A 46 7.80 14.73 -7.72
CA ILE A 46 7.05 15.04 -6.50
C ILE A 46 5.65 14.43 -6.46
N GLY A 47 5.26 13.70 -7.51
CA GLY A 47 3.96 13.05 -7.62
C GLY A 47 3.72 12.45 -9.01
N CYS A 48 2.63 11.68 -9.12
CA CYS A 48 2.17 11.11 -10.38
C CYS A 48 1.27 12.09 -11.17
N GLY A 49 0.97 11.72 -12.41
CA GLY A 49 0.04 12.45 -13.26
C GLY A 49 -1.34 12.58 -12.62
N ARG A 50 -2.08 13.63 -12.97
CA ARG A 50 -3.43 13.87 -12.42
C ARG A 50 -4.38 12.71 -12.70
N GLU A 51 -4.30 12.11 -13.89
CA GLU A 51 -5.16 10.99 -14.29
C GLU A 51 -4.87 9.74 -13.46
N ASP A 52 -3.60 9.39 -13.30
CA ASP A 52 -3.16 8.29 -12.44
C ASP A 52 -3.62 8.50 -10.99
N ARG A 53 -3.47 9.73 -10.49
CA ARG A 53 -3.92 10.09 -9.13
C ARG A 53 -5.42 9.91 -8.96
N VAL A 54 -6.24 10.30 -9.95
CA VAL A 54 -7.69 10.11 -9.91
C VAL A 54 -8.05 8.63 -9.96
N ARG A 55 -7.37 7.84 -10.79
CA ARG A 55 -7.57 6.40 -10.89
C ARG A 55 -7.25 5.69 -9.58
N LEU A 56 -6.07 5.96 -9.02
CA LEU A 56 -5.64 5.39 -7.73
C LEU A 56 -6.58 5.78 -6.59
N ARG A 57 -7.05 7.04 -6.57
CA ARG A 57 -8.02 7.52 -5.59
C ARG A 57 -9.34 6.74 -5.67
N ALA A 58 -9.88 6.54 -6.87
CA ALA A 58 -11.12 5.80 -7.07
C ALA A 58 -11.00 4.34 -6.60
N MET A 59 -9.89 3.67 -6.94
CA MET A 59 -9.61 2.30 -6.47
C MET A 59 -9.51 2.23 -4.95
N ALA A 60 -8.79 3.17 -4.32
CA ALA A 60 -8.67 3.23 -2.87
C ALA A 60 -10.03 3.49 -2.19
N GLU A 61 -10.91 4.28 -2.80
CA GLU A 61 -12.27 4.51 -2.29
C GLU A 61 -13.13 3.26 -2.37
N GLU A 62 -13.06 2.52 -3.48
CA GLU A 62 -13.79 1.25 -3.66
C GLU A 62 -13.32 0.19 -2.66
N MET A 63 -12.02 0.18 -2.34
CA MET A 63 -11.44 -0.70 -1.31
C MET A 63 -11.67 -0.19 0.13
N GLY A 64 -12.30 0.97 0.33
CA GLY A 64 -12.55 1.55 1.65
C GLY A 64 -11.31 2.14 2.35
N LEU A 65 -10.19 2.30 1.64
CA LEU A 65 -8.90 2.72 2.22
C LEU A 65 -8.79 4.23 2.48
N THR A 66 -9.75 5.04 2.03
CA THR A 66 -9.71 6.51 2.16
C THR A 66 -10.39 7.06 3.41
N ARG A 67 -11.05 6.21 4.21
CA ARG A 67 -11.79 6.61 5.42
C ARG A 67 -11.30 5.89 6.67
N LEU A 68 -10.03 5.53 6.72
CA LEU A 68 -9.40 5.00 7.93
C LEU A 68 -9.39 6.12 8.97
N THR A 69 -10.33 6.06 9.92
CA THR A 69 -10.51 7.03 11.02
C THR A 69 -9.88 6.55 12.30
#